data_AF-A0AAX4I623-F1
#
_entry.id   AF-A0AAX4I623-F1
#
_cell.length_a   1.000
_cell.length_b   1.000
_cell.length_c   1.000
_cell.angle_alpha   90.00
_cell.angle_beta   90.00
_cell.angle_gamma   90.00
#
_symmetry.space_group_name_H-M   'P 1'
#
loop_
_entity.id
_entity.type
_entity.pdbx_description
1 polymer ?
#
loop_
_entity_poly.entity_id
_entity_poly.type
_entity_poly.pdbx_seq_one_letter_code
_entity_poly.pdbx_strand_id
1 'polypeptide(L)'
;MIDATALHAVIQHVLPSIVAHEAESSSPFILGLSGLQGSGKSTWASALTDTLNTQYGINTRTLSLDDLYHDHDQLVALRDSNPGNDLLRTRGQPGTHDEDLARRFFDDVSTTATTESLGAAGSAEPIKWPAFDKSLYGGEGGRVPVEQWEAVPRIPPLKVIIFEGWCVGFQPLSDDAVEAKWRRAKEGSTTSNPSRPQLSTTTLANHSLDHLLLINKNLLRYCEAFMGPWRFDAFLHLSTDQLVNVYHWRLDQERALREKKGAGMTDAEVVRFVQGYMPAYELYLERLTQEPFFPPRDAPRKPHVRIILDSNRTVLRVDNA
;
A
#
# COMPACT_ATOMS: atom_id res chain seq x y z
N MET A 1 15.18 -1.04 -13.78
CA MET A 1 16.11 -1.01 -12.62
C MET A 1 15.90 0.32 -11.92
N ILE A 2 15.96 0.35 -10.59
CA ILE A 2 15.86 1.63 -9.85
C ILE A 2 17.17 2.40 -10.03
N ASP A 3 17.08 3.70 -10.22
CA ASP A 3 18.25 4.57 -10.23
C ASP A 3 18.98 4.51 -8.88
N ALA A 4 20.26 4.11 -8.90
CA ALA A 4 21.07 3.96 -7.70
C ALA A 4 21.25 5.30 -6.96
N THR A 5 21.28 6.42 -7.70
CA THR A 5 21.40 7.76 -7.10
C THR A 5 20.16 8.10 -6.29
N ALA A 6 18.97 7.87 -6.86
CA ALA A 6 17.71 8.06 -6.16
C ALA A 6 17.56 7.14 -4.94
N LEU A 7 17.93 5.85 -5.07
CA LEU A 7 17.89 4.92 -3.94
C LEU A 7 18.81 5.39 -2.79
N HIS A 8 20.02 5.82 -3.12
CA HIS A 8 20.95 6.37 -2.14
C HIS A 8 20.38 7.63 -1.46
N ALA A 9 19.82 8.57 -2.24
CA ALA A 9 19.19 9.77 -1.70
C ALA A 9 18.08 9.43 -0.69
N VAL A 10 17.19 8.50 -1.04
CA VAL A 10 16.10 8.04 -0.15
C VAL A 10 16.65 7.44 1.14
N ILE A 11 17.68 6.60 1.07
CA ILE A 11 18.33 6.02 2.26
C ILE A 11 18.90 7.13 3.15
N GLN A 12 19.56 8.15 2.59
CA GLN A 12 20.12 9.25 3.38
C GLN A 12 19.04 10.06 4.13
N HIS A 13 17.81 10.10 3.62
CA HIS A 13 16.70 10.75 4.32
C HIS A 13 16.15 9.96 5.50
N VAL A 14 16.12 8.62 5.43
CA VAL A 14 15.47 7.78 6.45
C VAL A 14 16.43 7.15 7.44
N LEU A 15 17.69 6.94 7.05
CA LEU A 15 18.70 6.28 7.88
C LEU A 15 18.93 6.98 9.23
N PRO A 16 19.00 8.33 9.33
CA PRO A 16 19.17 8.99 10.62
C PRO A 16 18.04 8.68 11.59
N SER A 17 16.78 8.64 11.11
CA SER A 17 15.62 8.29 11.93
C SER A 17 15.61 6.82 12.34
N ILE A 18 16.06 5.91 11.47
CA ILE A 18 16.22 4.49 11.80
C ILE A 18 17.23 4.31 12.93
N VAL A 19 18.40 4.95 12.82
CA VAL A 19 19.47 4.86 13.83
C VAL A 19 19.03 5.49 15.16
N ALA A 20 18.35 6.63 15.12
CA ALA A 20 17.83 7.28 16.33
C ALA A 20 16.78 6.40 17.03
N HIS A 21 15.85 5.81 16.26
CA HIS A 21 14.84 4.91 16.80
C HIS A 21 15.43 3.66 17.44
N GLU A 22 16.47 3.07 16.84
CA GLU A 22 17.15 1.90 17.40
C GLU A 22 17.79 2.19 18.78
N ALA A 23 18.21 3.43 19.02
CA ALA A 23 18.75 3.86 20.32
C ALA A 23 17.67 4.09 21.39
N GLU A 24 16.43 4.36 20.98
CA GLU A 24 15.32 4.77 21.86
C GLU A 24 14.25 3.68 22.06
N SER A 25 14.14 2.74 21.13
CA SER A 25 13.10 1.73 21.09
C SER A 25 13.65 0.35 20.77
N SER A 26 13.03 -0.65 21.40
CA SER A 26 13.26 -2.06 21.12
C SER A 26 12.28 -2.64 20.10
N SER A 27 11.24 -1.88 19.70
CA SER A 27 10.32 -2.28 18.62
C SER A 27 10.92 -1.96 17.24
N PRO A 28 10.56 -2.69 16.18
CA PRO A 28 11.00 -2.35 14.83
C PRO A 28 10.56 -0.94 14.44
N PHE A 29 11.41 -0.24 13.69
CA PHE A 29 11.06 1.00 13.00
C PHE A 29 10.12 0.69 11.84
N ILE A 30 8.97 1.37 11.76
CA ILE A 30 7.98 1.13 10.70
C ILE A 30 8.11 2.19 9.61
N LEU A 31 8.68 1.80 8.47
CA LEU A 31 8.78 2.63 7.26
C LEU A 31 7.57 2.39 6.37
N GLY A 32 6.69 3.38 6.23
CA GLY A 32 5.58 3.32 5.27
C GLY A 32 6.09 3.56 3.86
N LEU A 33 5.62 2.78 2.89
CA LEU A 33 5.88 3.00 1.46
C LEU A 33 4.57 3.00 0.68
N SER A 34 4.12 4.20 0.31
CA SER A 34 2.97 4.38 -0.58
C SER A 34 3.43 4.43 -2.03
N GLY A 35 2.65 3.83 -2.93
CA GLY A 35 2.88 4.00 -4.37
C GLY A 35 1.72 3.53 -5.22
N LEU A 36 1.36 4.31 -6.25
CA LEU A 36 0.25 3.99 -7.13
C LEU A 36 0.45 2.66 -7.87
N GLN A 37 -0.63 2.06 -8.38
CA GLN A 37 -0.54 0.81 -9.16
C GLN A 37 0.48 0.93 -10.31
N GLY A 38 1.39 -0.03 -10.40
CA GLY A 38 2.44 -0.05 -11.43
C GLY A 38 3.65 0.86 -11.20
N SER A 39 3.65 1.74 -10.19
CA SER A 39 4.74 2.69 -9.87
C SER A 39 6.10 2.02 -9.57
N GLY A 40 6.08 0.73 -9.22
CA GLY A 40 7.28 0.00 -8.79
C GLY A 40 7.46 -0.08 -7.28
N LYS A 41 6.43 0.21 -6.48
CA LYS A 41 6.48 0.12 -5.00
C LYS A 41 7.14 -1.15 -4.44
N SER A 42 6.80 -2.33 -4.96
CA SER A 42 7.38 -3.60 -4.48
C SER A 42 8.84 -3.75 -4.93
N THR A 43 9.23 -3.16 -6.06
CA THR A 43 10.63 -3.07 -6.51
C THR A 43 11.43 -2.14 -5.59
N TRP A 44 10.85 -1.00 -5.20
CA TRP A 44 11.46 -0.07 -4.24
C TRP A 44 11.59 -0.69 -2.86
N ALA A 45 10.54 -1.36 -2.36
CA ALA A 45 10.58 -2.07 -1.09
C ALA A 45 11.68 -3.14 -1.08
N SER A 46 11.80 -3.94 -2.15
CA SER A 46 12.88 -4.93 -2.29
C SER A 46 14.25 -4.26 -2.25
N ALA A 47 14.47 -3.23 -3.07
CA ALA A 47 15.77 -2.57 -3.15
C ALA A 47 16.19 -1.90 -1.82
N LEU A 48 15.24 -1.29 -1.11
CA LEU A 48 15.47 -0.72 0.22
C LEU A 48 15.79 -1.80 1.24
N THR A 49 15.00 -2.87 1.29
CA THR A 49 15.24 -4.02 2.16
C THR A 49 16.62 -4.64 1.91
N ASP A 50 16.97 -4.89 0.64
CA ASP A 50 18.26 -5.46 0.27
C ASP A 50 19.41 -4.54 0.66
N THR A 51 19.27 -3.23 0.41
CA THR A 51 20.29 -2.22 0.75
C THR A 51 20.50 -2.12 2.26
N LEU A 52 19.43 -2.02 3.04
CA LEU A 52 19.50 -1.94 4.50
C LEU A 52 20.13 -3.19 5.13
N ASN A 53 19.77 -4.39 4.63
CA ASN A 53 20.36 -5.63 5.11
C ASN A 53 21.84 -5.76 4.71
N THR A 54 22.17 -5.55 3.43
CA THR A 54 23.50 -5.89 2.89
C THR A 54 24.56 -4.82 3.11
N GLN A 55 24.18 -3.54 3.09
CA GLN A 55 25.14 -2.43 3.21
C GLN A 55 25.18 -1.85 4.62
N TYR A 56 24.06 -1.87 5.34
CA TYR A 56 23.96 -1.27 6.68
C TYR A 56 23.86 -2.32 7.80
N GLY A 57 23.68 -3.61 7.47
CA GLY A 57 23.54 -4.66 8.48
C GLY A 57 22.25 -4.56 9.31
N ILE A 58 21.25 -3.81 8.81
CA ILE A 58 19.99 -3.55 9.51
C ILE A 58 18.99 -4.62 9.10
N ASN A 59 18.66 -5.53 10.03
CA ASN A 59 17.68 -6.60 9.81
C ASN A 59 16.32 -6.01 9.42
N THR A 60 16.00 -6.10 8.13
CA THR A 60 14.85 -5.42 7.51
C THR A 60 13.98 -6.42 6.77
N ARG A 61 12.67 -6.29 6.88
CA ARG A 61 11.70 -7.09 6.12
C ARG A 61 10.56 -6.24 5.57
N THR A 62 9.94 -6.71 4.50
CA THR A 62 8.81 -6.04 3.84
C THR A 62 7.50 -6.75 4.15
N LEU A 63 6.48 -5.99 4.53
CA LEU A 63 5.09 -6.42 4.58
C LEU A 63 4.32 -5.74 3.45
N SER A 64 3.65 -6.51 2.60
CA SER A 64 2.71 -5.94 1.63
C SER A 64 1.32 -5.80 2.26
N LEU A 65 0.64 -4.69 2.00
CA LEU A 65 -0.79 -4.56 2.29
C LEU A 65 -1.59 -5.71 1.66
N ASP A 66 -1.18 -6.18 0.49
CA ASP A 66 -1.86 -7.26 -0.22
C ASP A 66 -1.75 -8.60 0.52
N ASP A 67 -0.77 -8.81 1.41
CA ASP A 67 -0.67 -10.04 2.22
C ASP A 67 -1.69 -10.06 3.37
N LEU A 68 -2.35 -8.92 3.61
CA LEU A 68 -3.34 -8.73 4.66
C LEU A 68 -4.78 -8.79 4.12
N TYR A 69 -5.01 -9.24 2.87
CA TYR A 69 -6.38 -9.44 2.39
C TYR A 69 -7.17 -10.39 3.31
N HIS A 70 -8.49 -10.19 3.33
CA HIS A 70 -9.43 -11.20 3.80
C HIS A 70 -9.23 -12.52 3.03
N ASP A 71 -9.57 -13.65 3.64
CA ASP A 71 -9.54 -14.93 2.92
C ASP A 71 -10.65 -15.00 1.86
N HIS A 72 -10.56 -15.95 0.94
CA HIS A 72 -11.43 -16.06 -0.23
C HIS A 72 -12.92 -15.99 0.13
N ASP A 73 -13.37 -16.80 1.08
CA ASP A 73 -14.78 -16.85 1.48
C ASP A 73 -15.29 -15.51 2.05
N GLN A 74 -14.43 -14.78 2.76
CA GLN A 74 -14.75 -13.46 3.28
C GLN A 74 -14.81 -12.41 2.16
N LEU A 75 -13.92 -12.49 1.17
CA LEU A 75 -13.97 -11.63 -0.02
C LEU A 75 -15.25 -11.90 -0.85
N VAL A 76 -15.64 -13.16 -0.99
CA VAL A 76 -16.90 -13.57 -1.63
C VAL A 76 -18.10 -13.01 -0.87
N ALA A 77 -18.14 -13.18 0.46
CA ALA A 77 -19.23 -12.65 1.29
C ALA A 77 -19.31 -11.11 1.22
N LEU A 78 -18.17 -10.41 1.18
CA LEU A 78 -18.12 -8.96 1.01
C LEU A 78 -18.70 -8.53 -0.34
N ARG A 79 -18.30 -9.21 -1.43
CA ARG A 79 -18.83 -8.96 -2.77
C ARG A 79 -20.34 -9.17 -2.83
N ASP A 80 -20.82 -10.27 -2.26
CA ASP A 80 -22.20 -10.71 -2.38
C ASP A 80 -23.15 -9.85 -1.51
N SER A 81 -22.65 -9.34 -0.38
CA SER A 81 -23.37 -8.37 0.46
C SER A 81 -23.42 -6.94 -0.09
N ASN A 82 -22.65 -6.64 -1.15
CA ASN A 82 -22.61 -5.32 -1.79
C ASN A 82 -22.99 -5.40 -3.28
N PRO A 83 -24.22 -5.83 -3.62
CA PRO A 83 -24.65 -5.95 -5.00
C PRO A 83 -24.65 -4.58 -5.68
N GLY A 84 -24.00 -4.49 -6.84
CA GLY A 84 -23.89 -3.26 -7.64
C GLY A 84 -22.72 -2.35 -7.26
N ASN A 85 -21.99 -2.64 -6.18
CA ASN A 85 -20.77 -1.90 -5.85
C ASN A 85 -19.56 -2.49 -6.58
N ASP A 86 -19.26 -1.95 -7.76
CA ASP A 86 -18.13 -2.38 -8.59
C ASP A 86 -16.76 -2.27 -7.88
N LEU A 87 -16.64 -1.40 -6.87
CA LEU A 87 -15.40 -1.22 -6.09
C LEU A 87 -15.10 -2.39 -5.16
N LEU A 88 -16.11 -3.21 -4.83
CA LEU A 88 -15.98 -4.37 -3.94
C LEU A 88 -16.16 -5.70 -4.68
N ARG A 89 -16.12 -5.70 -6.02
CA ARG A 89 -16.25 -6.94 -6.82
C ARG A 89 -14.99 -7.78 -6.83
N THR A 90 -13.84 -7.15 -6.64
CA THR A 90 -12.54 -7.79 -6.55
C THR A 90 -11.78 -7.27 -5.34
N ARG A 91 -10.81 -8.05 -4.85
CA ARG A 91 -9.85 -7.57 -3.83
C ARG A 91 -9.16 -6.28 -4.29
N GLY A 92 -8.91 -5.35 -3.37
CA GLY A 92 -8.11 -4.15 -3.64
C GLY A 92 -8.47 -2.97 -2.77
N GLN A 93 -9.75 -2.56 -2.82
CA GLN A 93 -10.23 -1.35 -2.17
C GLN A 93 -10.27 -1.46 -0.64
N PRO A 94 -10.23 -0.33 0.10
CA PRO A 94 -10.53 -0.34 1.52
C PRO A 94 -11.84 -1.07 1.84
N GLY A 95 -11.78 -2.02 2.78
CA GLY A 95 -12.81 -3.01 3.08
C GLY A 95 -12.43 -4.45 2.73
N THR A 96 -11.43 -4.66 1.86
CA THR A 96 -11.04 -6.03 1.44
C THR A 96 -9.90 -6.65 2.27
N HIS A 97 -9.31 -5.93 3.23
CA HIS A 97 -8.21 -6.41 4.07
C HIS A 97 -8.69 -6.71 5.49
N ASP A 98 -8.12 -7.76 6.08
CA ASP A 98 -8.41 -8.22 7.43
C ASP A 98 -7.73 -7.32 8.46
N GLU A 99 -8.50 -6.38 9.01
CA GLU A 99 -7.97 -5.39 9.94
C GLU A 99 -7.51 -6.01 11.27
N ASP A 100 -8.15 -7.10 11.70
CA ASP A 100 -7.77 -7.83 12.91
C ASP A 100 -6.46 -8.61 12.73
N LEU A 101 -6.25 -9.19 11.55
CA LEU A 101 -4.95 -9.77 11.19
C LEU A 101 -3.86 -8.70 11.18
N ALA A 102 -4.11 -7.56 10.53
CA ALA A 102 -3.14 -6.48 10.46
C ALA A 102 -2.76 -5.98 11.86
N ARG A 103 -3.74 -5.70 12.73
CA ARG A 103 -3.50 -5.27 14.11
C ARG A 103 -2.69 -6.30 14.88
N ARG A 104 -3.11 -7.57 14.87
CA ARG A 104 -2.39 -8.65 15.57
C ARG A 104 -0.96 -8.81 15.07
N PHE A 105 -0.74 -8.69 13.77
CA PHE A 105 0.60 -8.74 13.20
C PHE A 105 1.48 -7.62 13.74
N PHE A 106 1.00 -6.37 13.70
CA PHE A 106 1.78 -5.24 14.21
C PHE A 106 2.02 -5.28 15.72
N ASP A 107 1.07 -5.80 16.50
CA ASP A 107 1.23 -6.04 17.94
C ASP A 107 2.31 -7.12 18.19
N ASP A 108 2.27 -8.20 17.41
CA ASP A 108 3.20 -9.33 17.51
C ASP A 108 4.65 -8.94 17.16
N VAL A 109 4.86 -8.23 16.05
CA VAL A 109 6.21 -7.77 15.65
C VAL A 109 6.79 -6.72 16.58
N SER A 110 5.94 -5.98 17.30
CA SER A 110 6.38 -4.98 18.28
C SER A 110 6.77 -5.60 19.62
N THR A 111 6.41 -6.87 19.85
CA THR A 111 6.73 -7.58 21.08
C THR A 111 8.20 -8.01 21.06
N THR A 112 8.97 -7.49 22.02
CA THR A 112 10.36 -7.88 22.21
C THR A 112 10.46 -9.28 22.79
N ALA A 113 11.39 -10.07 22.26
CA ALA A 113 11.80 -11.30 22.93
C ALA A 113 12.59 -10.93 24.19
N THR A 114 11.95 -10.94 25.36
CA THR A 114 12.64 -10.89 26.66
C THR A 114 13.03 -12.32 27.08
N THR A 115 14.05 -12.47 27.93
CA THR A 115 14.40 -13.75 28.56
C THR A 115 13.24 -14.39 29.34
N GLU A 116 12.25 -13.60 29.76
CA GLU A 116 11.03 -14.04 30.44
C GLU A 116 9.94 -14.54 29.47
N SER A 117 9.98 -14.12 28.20
CA SER A 117 9.08 -14.56 27.13
C SER A 117 9.51 -15.86 26.42
N LEU A 118 10.62 -16.45 26.87
CA LEU A 118 11.09 -17.73 26.38
C LEU A 118 10.15 -18.82 26.91
N GLY A 119 9.40 -19.46 26.01
CA GLY A 119 8.54 -20.59 26.37
C GLY A 119 9.34 -21.77 26.95
N ALA A 120 8.66 -22.89 27.25
CA ALA A 120 9.28 -24.09 27.82
C ALA A 120 10.50 -24.63 27.03
N ALA A 121 10.65 -24.26 25.75
CA ALA A 121 11.76 -24.61 24.88
C ALA A 121 12.98 -23.66 24.96
N GLY A 122 12.92 -22.59 25.75
CA GLY A 122 14.03 -21.63 25.89
C GLY A 122 14.24 -20.72 24.66
N SER A 123 13.30 -20.69 23.71
CA SER A 123 13.30 -19.82 22.54
C SER A 123 11.98 -19.02 22.46
N ALA A 124 12.06 -17.79 21.93
CA ALA A 124 10.88 -16.99 21.67
C ALA A 124 10.16 -17.52 20.43
N GLU A 125 8.82 -17.58 20.46
CA GLU A 125 8.04 -18.04 19.31
C GLU A 125 8.31 -17.18 18.07
N PRO A 126 8.53 -17.79 16.89
CA PRO A 126 8.78 -17.03 15.67
C PRO A 126 7.56 -16.20 15.28
N ILE A 127 7.82 -15.05 14.64
CA ILE A 127 6.79 -14.21 14.05
C ILE A 127 6.22 -14.95 12.84
N LYS A 128 4.90 -15.08 12.76
CA LYS A 128 4.22 -15.67 11.60
C LYS A 128 3.95 -14.58 10.55
N TRP A 129 4.64 -14.64 9.42
CA TRP A 129 4.53 -13.61 8.37
C TRP A 129 3.35 -13.91 7.44
N PRO A 130 2.32 -13.05 7.38
CA PRO A 130 1.16 -13.26 6.53
C PRO A 130 1.53 -13.39 5.05
N ALA A 131 0.76 -14.20 4.33
CA ALA A 131 0.92 -14.37 2.90
C ALA A 131 -0.43 -14.56 2.22
N PHE A 132 -0.61 -13.93 1.06
CA PHE A 132 -1.78 -14.07 0.22
C PHE A 132 -1.40 -14.50 -1.20
N ASP A 133 -1.98 -15.59 -1.69
CA ASP A 133 -1.73 -16.09 -3.03
C ASP A 133 -2.86 -15.65 -3.98
N LYS A 134 -2.51 -14.70 -4.87
CA LYS A 134 -3.40 -14.13 -5.88
C LYS A 134 -3.80 -15.11 -6.98
N SER A 135 -3.13 -16.26 -7.11
CA SER A 135 -3.38 -17.27 -8.15
C SER A 135 -4.43 -18.30 -7.75
N LEU A 136 -4.70 -18.46 -6.45
CA LEU A 136 -5.74 -19.35 -5.95
C LEU A 136 -7.12 -18.94 -6.46
N TYR A 137 -8.06 -19.89 -6.47
CA TYR A 137 -9.45 -19.68 -6.86
C TYR A 137 -9.61 -18.99 -8.22
N GLY A 138 -8.87 -19.47 -9.22
CA GLY A 138 -8.94 -18.93 -10.58
C GLY A 138 -8.46 -17.48 -10.73
N GLY A 139 -7.62 -17.01 -9.79
CA GLY A 139 -7.12 -15.63 -9.80
C GLY A 139 -7.89 -14.66 -8.90
N GLU A 140 -8.96 -15.11 -8.24
CA GLU A 140 -9.65 -14.32 -7.21
C GLU A 140 -8.78 -14.18 -5.95
N GLY A 141 -7.93 -15.18 -5.70
CA GLY A 141 -6.94 -15.20 -4.63
C GLY A 141 -7.50 -15.70 -3.29
N GLY A 142 -6.59 -16.14 -2.42
CA GLY A 142 -6.90 -16.59 -1.08
C GLY A 142 -5.71 -16.49 -0.15
N ARG A 143 -5.99 -16.52 1.16
CA ARG A 143 -4.95 -16.52 2.19
C ARG A 143 -4.20 -17.84 2.12
N VAL A 144 -2.87 -17.78 2.19
CA VAL A 144 -2.06 -18.99 2.34
C VAL A 144 -2.38 -19.59 3.72
N PRO A 145 -2.52 -20.93 3.87
CA PRO A 145 -2.76 -21.53 5.19
C PRO A 145 -1.70 -21.11 6.22
N VAL A 146 -2.10 -20.82 7.46
CA VAL A 146 -1.25 -20.20 8.49
C VAL A 146 -0.03 -21.08 8.84
N GLU A 147 -0.17 -22.39 8.75
CA GLU A 147 0.91 -23.35 8.93
C GLU A 147 2.01 -23.27 7.86
N GLN A 148 1.68 -22.71 6.68
CA GLN A 148 2.60 -22.47 5.57
C GLN A 148 3.17 -21.04 5.58
N TRP A 149 2.73 -20.18 6.50
CA TRP A 149 3.33 -18.86 6.67
C TRP A 149 4.78 -18.98 7.12
N GLU A 150 5.61 -18.08 6.61
CA GLU A 150 7.00 -18.04 7.00
C GLU A 150 7.10 -17.80 8.51
N ALA A 151 7.88 -18.65 9.19
CA ALA A 151 8.21 -18.51 10.59
C ALA A 151 9.51 -17.71 10.73
N VAL A 152 9.39 -16.41 10.96
CA VAL A 152 10.53 -15.48 11.05
C VAL A 152 11.11 -15.51 12.48
N PRO A 153 12.39 -15.84 12.66
CA PRO A 153 13.02 -15.81 13.97
C PRO A 153 13.01 -14.39 14.56
N ARG A 154 12.80 -14.28 15.87
CA ARG A 154 12.94 -13.00 16.61
C ARG A 154 14.39 -12.63 16.89
N ILE A 155 15.34 -13.54 16.64
CA ILE A 155 16.77 -13.36 16.84
C ILE A 155 17.50 -13.64 15.52
N PRO A 156 18.29 -12.69 14.98
CA PRO A 156 18.50 -11.33 15.50
C PRO A 156 17.19 -10.50 15.45
N PRO A 157 17.04 -9.47 16.31
CA PRO A 157 15.82 -8.65 16.32
C PRO A 157 15.55 -8.01 14.97
N LEU A 158 14.28 -7.97 14.59
CA LEU A 158 13.83 -7.21 13.42
C LEU A 158 13.96 -5.72 13.75
N LYS A 159 14.71 -4.97 12.93
CA LYS A 159 15.00 -3.56 13.17
C LYS A 159 14.12 -2.64 12.35
N VAL A 160 13.78 -3.03 11.13
CA VAL A 160 12.92 -2.24 10.24
C VAL A 160 11.86 -3.13 9.60
N ILE A 161 10.63 -2.63 9.56
CA ILE A 161 9.56 -3.16 8.72
C ILE A 161 9.24 -2.11 7.66
N ILE A 162 9.39 -2.48 6.39
CA ILE A 162 8.85 -1.69 5.27
C ILE A 162 7.42 -2.14 5.03
N PHE A 163 6.43 -1.33 5.42
CA PHE A 163 5.03 -1.61 5.14
C PHE A 163 4.59 -0.90 3.87
N GLU A 164 4.39 -1.65 2.80
CA GLU A 164 4.11 -1.11 1.46
C GLU A 164 2.67 -1.36 1.00
N GLY A 165 2.08 -0.40 0.29
CA GLY A 165 0.76 -0.60 -0.31
C GLY A 165 0.30 0.57 -1.17
N TRP A 166 -0.69 0.31 -2.01
CA TRP A 166 -1.14 1.29 -3.01
C TRP A 166 -1.98 2.44 -2.42
N CYS A 167 -2.65 2.19 -1.29
CA CYS A 167 -3.41 3.17 -0.54
C CYS A 167 -2.86 3.41 0.88
N VAL A 168 -1.69 2.85 1.21
CA VAL A 168 -0.99 3.17 2.47
C VAL A 168 -0.73 4.66 2.49
N GLY A 169 -1.05 5.33 3.59
CA GLY A 169 -0.92 6.80 3.73
C GLY A 169 -2.13 7.61 3.27
N PHE A 170 -3.12 7.00 2.60
CA PHE A 170 -4.37 7.71 2.33
C PHE A 170 -5.11 7.99 3.65
N GLN A 171 -5.78 9.12 3.71
CA GLN A 171 -6.57 9.54 4.87
C GLN A 171 -8.01 9.76 4.44
N PRO A 172 -8.99 9.34 5.26
CA PRO A 172 -10.40 9.54 4.94
C PRO A 172 -10.74 11.03 4.89
N LEU A 173 -11.80 11.35 4.15
CA LEU A 173 -12.41 12.67 4.08
C LEU A 173 -13.67 12.70 4.94
N SER A 174 -14.18 13.90 5.23
CA SER A 174 -15.56 14.01 5.72
C SER A 174 -16.55 13.62 4.63
N ASP A 175 -17.74 13.15 5.02
CA ASP A 175 -18.80 12.77 4.07
C ASP A 175 -19.15 13.95 3.14
N ASP A 176 -19.24 15.18 3.68
CA ASP A 176 -19.47 16.41 2.91
C ASP A 176 -18.39 16.63 1.83
N ALA A 177 -17.13 16.33 2.14
CA ALA A 177 -16.02 16.51 1.19
C ALA A 177 -16.04 15.44 0.10
N VAL A 178 -16.41 14.20 0.43
CA VAL A 178 -16.64 13.13 -0.57
C VAL A 178 -17.80 13.53 -1.48
N GLU A 179 -18.91 13.96 -0.92
CA GLU A 179 -20.09 14.38 -1.67
C GLU A 179 -19.78 15.58 -2.58
N ALA A 180 -19.06 16.59 -2.09
CA ALA A 180 -18.68 17.75 -2.90
C ALA A 180 -17.81 17.36 -4.10
N LYS A 181 -16.81 16.48 -3.92
CA LYS A 181 -15.97 15.97 -5.02
C LYS A 181 -16.81 15.15 -6.01
N TRP A 182 -17.73 14.31 -5.53
CA TRP A 182 -18.63 13.51 -6.36
C TRP A 182 -19.61 14.37 -7.18
N ARG A 183 -20.26 15.36 -6.57
CA ARG A 183 -21.18 16.29 -7.26
C ARG A 183 -20.46 17.04 -8.38
N ARG A 184 -19.26 17.57 -8.10
CA ARG A 184 -18.43 18.23 -9.12
C ARG A 184 -18.10 17.29 -10.29
N ALA A 185 -17.79 16.03 -10.01
CA ALA A 185 -17.54 15.04 -11.06
C ALA A 185 -18.80 14.74 -11.89
N LYS A 186 -19.98 14.68 -11.25
CA LYS A 186 -21.27 14.51 -11.96
C LYS A 186 -21.61 15.68 -12.87
N GLU A 187 -21.38 16.91 -12.42
CA GLU A 187 -21.63 18.13 -13.20
C GLU A 187 -20.69 18.25 -14.41
N GLY A 188 -19.43 17.84 -14.26
CA GLY A 188 -18.45 17.83 -15.36
C GLY A 188 -18.63 16.69 -16.37
N SER A 189 -19.50 15.71 -16.09
CA SER A 189 -19.76 14.56 -16.96
C SER A 189 -20.78 14.90 -18.05
N THR A 190 -20.43 15.81 -18.97
CA THR A 190 -21.21 16.05 -20.19
C THR A 190 -20.55 15.37 -21.38
N THR A 191 -21.19 14.29 -21.87
CA THR A 191 -20.97 13.59 -23.14
C THR A 191 -19.53 13.13 -23.44
N SER A 192 -19.14 11.96 -22.91
CA SER A 192 -18.03 11.19 -23.47
C SER A 192 -18.55 10.05 -24.36
N ASN A 193 -17.96 9.93 -25.56
CA ASN A 193 -18.32 8.96 -26.59
C ASN A 193 -17.94 7.53 -26.12
N PRO A 194 -18.88 6.57 -26.03
CA PRO A 194 -18.68 5.28 -25.33
C PRO A 194 -17.81 4.26 -26.08
N SER A 195 -17.23 4.61 -27.23
CA SER A 195 -16.65 3.65 -28.17
C SER A 195 -15.19 3.24 -27.91
N ARG A 196 -14.51 3.78 -26.87
CA ARG A 196 -13.19 3.30 -26.41
C ARG A 196 -13.02 3.42 -24.90
N PRO A 197 -12.37 2.44 -24.22
CA PRO A 197 -11.89 2.64 -22.86
C PRO A 197 -10.89 3.79 -22.85
N GLN A 198 -11.31 4.95 -22.36
CA GLN A 198 -10.43 6.10 -22.20
C GLN A 198 -9.61 5.91 -20.91
N LEU A 199 -8.35 6.35 -20.92
CA LEU A 199 -7.46 6.41 -19.76
C LEU A 199 -7.91 7.55 -18.80
N SER A 200 -9.19 7.55 -18.43
CA SER A 200 -9.80 8.61 -17.63
C SER A 200 -9.26 8.57 -16.22
N THR A 201 -8.75 9.70 -15.74
CA THR A 201 -8.41 9.92 -14.33
C THR A 201 -9.58 10.56 -13.56
N THR A 202 -10.74 10.68 -14.21
CA THR A 202 -11.98 11.23 -13.65
C THR A 202 -13.07 10.16 -13.73
N THR A 203 -13.28 9.45 -12.62
CA THR A 203 -14.10 8.25 -12.54
C THR A 203 -15.12 8.29 -11.42
N LEU A 204 -15.06 9.26 -10.49
CA LEU A 204 -16.04 9.40 -9.41
C LEU A 204 -17.50 9.44 -9.91
N ALA A 205 -17.74 10.06 -11.06
CA ALA A 205 -19.06 10.13 -11.69
C ALA A 205 -19.63 8.75 -12.10
N ASN A 206 -18.79 7.71 -12.19
CA ASN A 206 -19.21 6.36 -12.57
C ASN A 206 -19.73 5.55 -11.37
N HIS A 207 -19.58 6.06 -10.14
CA HIS A 207 -19.98 5.37 -8.92
C HIS A 207 -21.14 6.10 -8.22
N SER A 208 -21.92 5.35 -7.43
CA SER A 208 -22.89 5.96 -6.51
C SER A 208 -22.16 6.63 -5.35
N LEU A 209 -22.76 7.67 -4.78
CA LEU A 209 -22.20 8.34 -3.61
C LEU A 209 -22.06 7.36 -2.44
N ASP A 210 -23.07 6.51 -2.19
CA ASP A 210 -23.06 5.53 -1.10
C ASP A 210 -21.89 4.54 -1.20
N HIS A 211 -21.52 4.12 -2.41
CA HIS A 211 -20.36 3.24 -2.61
C HIS A 211 -19.06 3.96 -2.23
N LEU A 212 -18.91 5.23 -2.61
CA LEU A 212 -17.72 6.03 -2.27
C LEU A 212 -17.63 6.30 -0.77
N LEU A 213 -18.76 6.62 -0.12
CA LEU A 213 -18.84 6.81 1.33
C LEU A 213 -18.49 5.51 2.08
N LEU A 214 -18.94 4.35 1.60
CA LEU A 214 -18.56 3.06 2.17
C LEU A 214 -17.05 2.82 2.10
N ILE A 215 -16.41 3.06 0.94
CA ILE A 215 -14.96 2.94 0.80
C ILE A 215 -14.24 3.93 1.72
N ASN A 216 -14.72 5.18 1.84
CA ASN A 216 -14.17 6.18 2.74
C ASN A 216 -14.25 5.75 4.21
N LYS A 217 -15.38 5.17 4.64
CA LYS A 217 -15.56 4.61 5.98
C LYS A 217 -14.63 3.43 6.24
N ASN A 218 -14.42 2.57 5.25
CA ASN A 218 -13.46 1.47 5.39
C ASN A 218 -12.01 1.98 5.48
N LEU A 219 -11.67 3.04 4.75
CA LEU A 219 -10.35 3.69 4.87
C LEU A 219 -10.15 4.29 6.27
N LEU A 220 -11.19 4.87 6.88
CA LEU A 220 -11.14 5.31 8.28
C LEU A 220 -10.81 4.14 9.22
N ARG A 221 -11.52 3.01 9.08
CA ARG A 221 -11.24 1.78 9.87
C ARG A 221 -9.80 1.31 9.71
N TYR A 222 -9.25 1.37 8.50
CA TYR A 222 -7.84 1.04 8.28
C TYR A 222 -6.89 1.99 9.04
N CYS A 223 -7.15 3.30 8.99
CA CYS A 223 -6.34 4.30 9.69
C CYS A 223 -6.37 4.12 11.21
N GLU A 224 -7.53 3.75 11.76
CA GLU A 224 -7.71 3.45 13.18
C GLU A 224 -7.02 2.15 13.58
N ALA A 225 -7.04 1.13 12.71
CA ALA A 225 -6.52 -0.20 13.04
C ALA A 225 -5.01 -0.36 12.82
N PHE A 226 -4.48 0.05 11.67
CA PHE A 226 -3.09 -0.30 11.30
C PHE A 226 -2.36 0.64 10.34
N MET A 227 -3.01 1.64 9.71
CA MET A 227 -2.33 2.53 8.75
C MET A 227 -2.46 4.03 9.06
N GLY A 228 -2.83 4.39 10.29
CA GLY A 228 -2.81 5.80 10.70
C GLY A 228 -1.38 6.33 10.88
N PRO A 229 -1.17 7.66 10.88
CA PRO A 229 0.16 8.26 11.06
C PRO A 229 0.89 7.82 12.35
N TRP A 230 0.13 7.40 13.36
CA TRP A 230 0.65 6.87 14.63
C TRP A 230 1.45 5.58 14.46
N ARG A 231 1.19 4.78 13.41
CA ARG A 231 1.87 3.49 13.17
C ARG A 231 3.28 3.64 12.60
N PHE A 232 3.53 4.70 11.83
CA PHE A 232 4.75 4.84 11.02
C PHE A 232 5.76 5.75 11.70
N ASP A 233 7.04 5.46 11.52
CA ASP A 233 8.16 6.27 12.03
C ASP A 233 8.82 7.12 10.92
N ALA A 234 8.64 6.70 9.67
CA ALA A 234 8.91 7.50 8.48
C ALA A 234 7.96 7.08 7.35
N PHE A 235 7.86 7.92 6.32
CA PHE A 235 6.97 7.69 5.20
C PHE A 235 7.64 8.01 3.87
N LEU A 236 7.58 7.06 2.94
CA LEU A 236 8.01 7.21 1.55
C LEU A 236 6.77 7.20 0.66
N HIS A 237 6.69 8.15 -0.27
CA HIS A 237 5.58 8.25 -1.22
C HIS A 237 6.12 8.30 -2.65
N LEU A 238 5.92 7.20 -3.40
CA LEU A 238 6.12 7.15 -4.84
C LEU A 238 4.96 7.86 -5.54
N SER A 239 5.18 9.14 -5.83
CA SER A 239 4.22 10.01 -6.51
C SER A 239 4.52 10.07 -8.01
N THR A 240 3.69 10.80 -8.76
CA THR A 240 3.84 10.97 -10.20
C THR A 240 3.55 12.39 -10.62
N ASP A 241 4.18 12.83 -11.70
CA ASP A 241 3.89 14.13 -12.33
C ASP A 241 2.50 14.17 -12.98
N GLN A 242 2.01 13.02 -13.48
CA GLN A 242 0.69 12.89 -14.09
C GLN A 242 0.01 11.59 -13.68
N LEU A 243 -1.22 11.69 -13.13
CA LEU A 243 -1.97 10.52 -12.66
C LEU A 243 -2.27 9.49 -13.77
N VAL A 244 -2.31 9.92 -15.04
CA VAL A 244 -2.50 9.02 -16.20
C VAL A 244 -1.38 7.96 -16.30
N ASN A 245 -0.20 8.23 -15.74
CA ASN A 245 0.93 7.30 -15.75
C ASN A 245 0.62 5.95 -15.10
N VAL A 246 -0.33 5.88 -14.17
CA VAL A 246 -0.80 4.62 -13.58
C VAL A 246 -1.28 3.64 -14.65
N TYR A 247 -1.98 4.14 -15.68
CA TYR A 247 -2.40 3.33 -16.81
C TYR A 247 -1.21 2.82 -17.62
N HIS A 248 -0.28 3.71 -17.98
CA HIS A 248 0.92 3.34 -18.75
C HIS A 248 1.74 2.29 -18.02
N TRP A 249 1.98 2.52 -16.72
CA TRP A 249 2.71 1.59 -15.90
C TRP A 249 2.05 0.23 -15.81
N ARG A 250 0.73 0.18 -15.59
CA ARG A 250 0.02 -1.10 -15.50
C ARG A 250 -0.04 -1.84 -16.83
N LEU A 251 -0.20 -1.11 -17.95
CA LEU A 251 -0.15 -1.69 -19.29
C LEU A 251 1.21 -2.33 -19.58
N ASP A 252 2.31 -1.63 -19.28
CA ASP A 252 3.67 -2.15 -19.46
C ASP A 252 3.90 -3.40 -18.61
N GLN A 253 3.46 -3.37 -17.35
CA GLN A 253 3.58 -4.49 -16.44
C GLN A 253 2.82 -5.73 -16.96
N GLU A 254 1.59 -5.55 -17.43
CA GLU A 254 0.76 -6.65 -17.94
C GLU A 254 1.28 -7.19 -19.28
N ARG A 255 1.82 -6.33 -20.15
CA ARG A 255 2.49 -6.74 -21.40
C ARG A 255 3.70 -7.62 -21.10
N ALA A 256 4.60 -7.19 -20.21
CA ALA A 256 5.75 -7.98 -19.80
C ALA A 256 5.35 -9.31 -19.14
N LEU A 257 4.26 -9.33 -18.36
CA LEU A 257 3.73 -10.55 -17.77
C LEU A 257 3.21 -11.53 -18.84
N ARG A 258 2.45 -11.04 -19.82
CA ARG A 258 1.94 -11.84 -20.94
C ARG A 258 3.07 -12.41 -21.79
N GLU A 259 4.11 -11.62 -22.08
CA GLU A 259 5.30 -12.10 -22.79
C GLU A 259 5.99 -13.24 -22.05
N LYS A 260 6.06 -13.16 -20.71
CA LYS A 260 6.72 -14.18 -19.87
C LYS A 260 5.87 -15.43 -19.62
N LYS A 261 4.55 -15.28 -19.44
CA LYS A 261 3.66 -16.36 -18.99
C LYS A 261 2.67 -16.84 -20.05
N GLY A 262 2.54 -16.15 -21.17
CA GLY A 262 1.58 -16.46 -22.24
C GLY A 262 0.12 -16.14 -21.91
N ALA A 263 -0.17 -15.62 -20.71
CA ALA A 263 -1.51 -15.29 -20.24
C ALA A 263 -1.48 -14.01 -19.38
N GLY A 264 -2.61 -13.30 -19.34
CA GLY A 264 -2.77 -12.04 -18.60
C GLY A 264 -3.95 -11.22 -19.14
N MET A 265 -4.22 -10.10 -18.51
CA MET A 265 -5.28 -9.18 -18.92
C MET A 265 -4.99 -8.56 -20.31
N THR A 266 -6.04 -8.39 -21.09
CA THR A 266 -6.04 -7.53 -22.29
C THR A 266 -5.85 -6.07 -21.88
N ASP A 267 -5.42 -5.22 -22.81
CA ASP A 267 -5.25 -3.78 -22.53
C ASP A 267 -6.56 -3.13 -22.06
N ALA A 268 -7.72 -3.58 -22.56
CA ALA A 268 -9.03 -3.10 -22.11
C ALA A 268 -9.38 -3.56 -20.68
N GLU A 269 -9.02 -4.78 -20.31
CA GLU A 269 -9.17 -5.28 -18.93
C GLU A 269 -8.24 -4.56 -17.97
N VAL A 270 -7.00 -4.27 -18.38
CA VAL A 270 -6.07 -3.44 -17.60
C VAL A 270 -6.65 -2.06 -17.34
N VAL A 271 -7.23 -1.41 -18.35
CA VAL A 271 -7.87 -0.10 -18.17
C VAL A 271 -9.01 -0.19 -17.15
N ARG A 272 -9.90 -1.18 -17.26
CA ARG A 272 -10.98 -1.39 -16.29
C ARG A 272 -10.45 -1.68 -14.89
N PHE A 273 -9.40 -2.49 -14.78
CA PHE A 273 -8.73 -2.78 -13.52
C PHE A 273 -8.22 -1.50 -12.86
N VAL A 274 -7.48 -0.66 -13.59
CA VAL A 274 -6.96 0.61 -13.08
C VAL A 274 -8.10 1.57 -12.72
N GLN A 275 -9.17 1.63 -13.51
CA GLN A 275 -10.37 2.43 -13.20
C GLN A 275 -10.99 2.02 -11.86
N GLY A 276 -10.87 0.75 -11.46
CA GLY A 276 -11.29 0.30 -10.13
C GLY A 276 -10.56 0.98 -8.98
N TYR A 277 -9.35 1.52 -9.18
CA TYR A 277 -8.54 2.23 -8.16
C TYR A 277 -8.63 3.76 -8.27
N MET A 278 -9.00 4.28 -9.45
CA MET A 278 -9.02 5.73 -9.73
C MET A 278 -9.87 6.55 -8.76
N PRO A 279 -11.06 6.10 -8.30
CA PRO A 279 -11.85 6.87 -7.33
C PRO A 279 -11.10 7.16 -6.04
N ALA A 280 -10.27 6.21 -5.57
CA ALA A 280 -9.46 6.42 -4.38
C ALA A 280 -8.33 7.44 -4.63
N TYR A 281 -7.74 7.44 -5.82
CA TYR A 281 -6.75 8.47 -6.17
C TYR A 281 -7.39 9.86 -6.27
N GLU A 282 -8.57 9.97 -6.88
CA GLU A 282 -9.31 11.24 -6.99
C GLU A 282 -9.72 11.82 -5.63
N LEU A 283 -10.07 10.95 -4.68
CA LEU A 283 -10.48 11.38 -3.34
C LEU A 283 -9.27 11.70 -2.46
N TYR A 284 -8.26 10.82 -2.39
CA TYR A 284 -7.31 10.83 -1.27
C TYR A 284 -5.88 11.23 -1.66
N LEU A 285 -5.47 11.05 -2.91
CA LEU A 285 -4.08 11.26 -3.33
C LEU A 285 -3.63 12.71 -3.21
N GLU A 286 -4.54 13.65 -3.48
CA GLU A 286 -4.28 15.09 -3.40
C GLU A 286 -3.69 15.47 -2.03
N ARG A 287 -4.31 14.99 -0.95
CA ARG A 287 -3.86 15.26 0.42
C ARG A 287 -2.47 14.71 0.67
N LEU A 288 -2.22 13.44 0.35
CA LEU A 288 -0.90 12.80 0.53
C LEU A 288 0.18 13.47 -0.34
N THR A 289 -0.21 14.09 -1.44
CA THR A 289 0.71 14.81 -2.34
C THR A 289 0.97 16.23 -1.84
N GLN A 290 0.00 16.94 -1.26
CA GLN A 290 0.13 18.36 -0.93
C GLN A 290 0.46 18.63 0.54
N GLU A 291 0.14 17.69 1.43
CA GLU A 291 0.31 17.85 2.88
C GLU A 291 1.29 16.81 3.44
N PRO A 292 2.03 17.15 4.51
CA PRO A 292 2.76 16.15 5.28
C PRO A 292 1.83 15.06 5.83
N PHE A 293 2.23 13.80 5.71
CA PHE A 293 1.46 12.67 6.23
C PHE A 293 1.39 12.68 7.77
N PHE A 294 2.47 13.13 8.41
CA PHE A 294 2.55 13.25 9.85
C PHE A 294 2.00 14.60 10.34
N PRO A 295 1.29 14.65 11.48
CA PRO A 295 0.84 15.91 12.06
C PRO A 295 2.05 16.76 12.50
N PRO A 296 1.92 18.10 12.57
CA PRO A 296 3.04 19.00 12.86
C PRO A 296 3.82 18.69 14.15
N ARG A 297 3.17 18.09 15.16
CA ARG A 297 3.80 17.68 16.43
C ARG A 297 4.85 16.57 16.27
N ASP A 298 4.76 15.79 15.19
CA ASP A 298 5.67 14.68 14.91
C ASP A 298 6.85 15.12 14.02
N ALA A 299 6.82 16.35 13.48
CA ALA A 299 7.91 16.94 12.73
C ALA A 299 8.97 17.56 13.67
N PRO A 300 10.28 17.50 13.31
CA PRO A 300 10.88 16.84 12.15
C PRO A 300 11.23 15.36 12.41
N ARG A 301 10.79 14.78 13.54
CA ARG A 301 11.21 13.45 14.00
C ARG A 301 10.86 12.35 13.00
N LYS A 302 9.68 12.43 12.38
CA LYS A 302 9.19 11.48 11.38
C LYS A 302 9.29 12.05 9.97
N PRO A 303 10.26 11.64 9.14
CA PRO A 303 10.44 12.19 7.80
C PRO A 303 9.36 11.66 6.84
N HIS A 304 8.87 12.53 5.96
CA HIS A 304 8.03 12.18 4.82
C HIS A 304 8.78 12.54 3.53
N VAL A 305 9.20 11.54 2.76
CA VAL A 305 9.96 11.70 1.52
C VAL A 305 9.08 11.36 0.33
N ARG A 306 9.01 12.26 -0.66
CA ARG A 306 8.30 12.06 -1.93
C ARG A 306 9.29 11.80 -3.05
N ILE A 307 9.00 10.79 -3.86
CA ILE A 307 9.79 10.42 -5.05
C ILE A 307 8.85 10.60 -6.24
N ILE A 308 9.13 11.56 -7.11
CA ILE A 308 8.27 11.91 -8.25
C ILE A 308 8.73 11.12 -9.48
N LEU A 309 7.83 10.33 -10.05
CA LEU A 309 8.09 9.45 -11.19
C LEU A 309 7.38 9.94 -12.46
N ASP A 310 8.08 9.84 -13.60
CA ASP A 310 7.50 10.04 -14.94
C ASP A 310 6.81 8.76 -15.47
N SER A 311 6.28 8.82 -16.70
CA SER A 311 5.63 7.69 -17.37
C SER A 311 6.52 6.45 -17.55
N ASN A 312 7.85 6.61 -17.55
CA ASN A 312 8.83 5.53 -17.67
C ASN A 312 9.32 5.01 -16.30
N ARG A 313 8.80 5.56 -15.20
CA ARG A 313 9.27 5.33 -13.82
C ARG A 313 10.67 5.89 -13.57
N THR A 314 11.11 6.85 -14.37
CA THR A 314 12.32 7.62 -14.10
C THR A 314 12.06 8.52 -12.89
N VAL A 315 13.00 8.57 -11.96
CA VAL A 315 12.93 9.50 -10.83
C VAL A 315 13.25 10.90 -11.33
N LEU A 316 12.24 11.78 -11.32
CA LEU A 316 12.38 13.18 -11.65
C LEU A 316 12.95 13.98 -10.48
N ARG A 317 12.52 13.65 -9.25
CA ARG A 317 12.90 14.37 -8.04
C ARG A 317 12.67 13.54 -6.77
N VAL A 318 13.45 13.83 -5.74
CA VAL A 318 13.27 13.34 -4.36
C VAL A 318 13.14 14.56 -3.45
N ASP A 319 12.01 14.72 -2.76
CA ASP A 319 11.69 15.87 -1.91
C ASP A 319 11.37 15.43 -0.48
N ASN A 320 11.63 16.31 0.49
CA ASN A 320 10.93 16.25 1.77
C ASN A 320 9.56 16.93 1.60
N ALA A 321 8.51 16.27 2.08
CA ALA A 321 7.14 16.78 2.09
C ALA A 321 6.84 17.65 3.31
#